data_AF-A0A357QJM4-F1
#
_entry.id   AF-A0A357QJM4-F1
#
_cell.length_a   1.000
_cell.length_b   1.000
_cell.length_c   1.000
_cell.angle_alpha   90.00
_cell.angle_beta   90.00
_cell.angle_gamma   90.00
#
_symmetry.space_group_name_H-M   'P 1'
#
loop_
_entity.id
_entity.type
_entity.pdbx_description
1 polymer ?
#
loop_
_entity_poly.entity_id
_entity_poly.type
_entity_poly.pdbx_seq_one_letter_code
_entity_poly.pdbx_strand_id
1 'polypeptide(L)'
;MKVNTNDVILEMLAVIKGTVSDHWDEVKTTTNQFLQRRKVRLELLAEMLEKGEITPARFKSRLEDEKLLLEAELNAMAVISKAIAQKAANAAIDVFEKAILAAISTI
;
A
#
# COMPACT_ATOMS: atom_id res chain seq x y z
N MET A 1 4.05 -13.32 37.61
CA MET A 1 3.45 -14.19 36.56
C MET A 1 4.45 -14.34 35.42
N LYS A 2 4.66 -15.54 34.85
CA LYS A 2 5.62 -15.73 33.75
C LYS A 2 4.96 -15.31 32.43
N VAL A 3 5.64 -14.48 31.63
CA VAL A 3 5.16 -14.09 30.29
C VAL A 3 5.08 -15.33 29.41
N ASN A 4 3.91 -15.57 28.80
CA ASN A 4 3.77 -16.58 27.76
C ASN A 4 4.15 -15.97 26.41
N THR A 5 5.38 -16.22 25.97
CA THR A 5 5.90 -15.67 24.72
C THR A 5 5.08 -16.09 23.50
N ASN A 6 4.45 -17.28 23.50
CA ASN A 6 3.62 -17.71 22.37
C ASN A 6 2.37 -16.83 22.22
N ASP A 7 1.72 -16.52 23.34
CA ASP A 7 0.53 -15.66 23.34
C ASP A 7 0.90 -14.24 22.88
N VAL A 8 2.03 -13.70 23.38
CA VAL A 8 2.53 -12.38 22.97
C VAL A 8 2.81 -12.32 21.47
N ILE A 9 3.45 -13.34 20.89
CA ILE A 9 3.71 -13.38 19.45
C ILE A 9 2.40 -13.47 18.65
N LEU A 10 1.39 -14.21 19.11
CA LEU A 10 0.08 -14.28 18.46
C LEU A 10 -0.65 -12.94 18.52
N GLU A 11 -0.59 -12.24 19.65
CA GLU A 11 -1.15 -10.89 19.80
C GLU A 11 -0.44 -9.88 18.89
N MET A 12 0.89 -9.92 18.82
CA MET A 12 1.68 -9.10 17.89
C MET A 12 1.25 -9.34 16.44
N LEU A 13 1.09 -10.60 16.03
CA LEU A 13 0.62 -10.96 14.68
C LEU A 13 -0.79 -10.42 14.41
N ALA A 14 -1.70 -10.55 15.38
CA ALA A 14 -3.06 -10.03 15.26
C ALA A 14 -3.08 -8.51 15.09
N VAL A 15 -2.28 -7.78 15.86
CA VAL A 15 -2.15 -6.31 15.76
C VAL A 15 -1.53 -5.88 14.44
N ILE A 16 -0.52 -6.59 13.94
CA ILE A 16 0.05 -6.33 12.61
C ILE A 16 -1.03 -6.48 11.54
N LYS A 17 -1.76 -7.59 11.55
CA LYS A 17 -2.84 -7.84 10.59
C LYS A 17 -3.92 -6.76 10.67
N GLY A 18 -4.34 -6.39 11.89
CA GLY A 18 -5.30 -5.32 12.13
C GLY A 18 -4.83 -4.01 11.53
N THR A 19 -3.61 -3.58 11.90
CA THR A 19 -3.03 -2.31 11.43
C THR A 19 -2.93 -2.24 9.90
N VAL A 20 -2.49 -3.32 9.24
CA VAL A 20 -2.42 -3.36 7.78
C VAL A 20 -3.81 -3.29 7.15
N SER A 21 -4.79 -3.99 7.74
CA SER A 21 -6.17 -4.00 7.25
C SER A 21 -6.84 -2.63 7.40
N ASP A 22 -6.67 -1.99 8.56
CA ASP A 22 -7.27 -0.68 8.88
C ASP A 22 -6.76 0.44 7.96
N HIS A 23 -5.51 0.31 7.48
CA HIS A 23 -4.90 1.29 6.60
C HIS A 23 -4.95 0.91 5.11
N TRP A 24 -5.56 -0.24 4.77
CA TRP A 24 -5.69 -0.66 3.38
C TRP A 24 -6.42 0.37 2.51
N ASP A 25 -7.40 1.07 3.09
CA ASP A 25 -8.18 2.07 2.36
C ASP A 25 -7.33 3.26 1.89
N GLU A 26 -6.23 3.61 2.57
CA GLU A 26 -5.30 4.65 2.12
C GLU A 26 -4.58 4.24 0.83
N VAL A 27 -4.08 2.99 0.78
CA VAL A 27 -3.44 2.39 -0.39
C VAL A 27 -4.45 2.30 -1.53
N LYS A 28 -5.61 1.73 -1.25
CA LYS A 28 -6.69 1.52 -2.23
C LYS A 28 -7.15 2.84 -2.85
N THR A 29 -7.40 3.86 -2.03
CA THR A 29 -7.89 5.16 -2.51
C THR A 29 -6.88 5.81 -3.44
N THR A 30 -5.62 5.85 -3.02
CA THR A 30 -4.54 6.47 -3.81
C THR A 30 -4.33 5.74 -5.14
N THR A 31 -4.23 4.41 -5.11
CA THR A 31 -4.07 3.59 -6.31
C THR A 31 -5.29 3.68 -7.23
N ASN A 32 -6.51 3.73 -6.69
CA ASN A 32 -7.70 3.91 -7.51
C ASN A 32 -7.70 5.28 -8.20
N GLN A 33 -7.29 6.36 -7.53
CA GLN A 33 -7.18 7.68 -8.17
C GLN A 33 -6.18 7.68 -9.34
N PHE A 34 -5.04 7.01 -9.19
CA PHE A 34 -4.06 6.81 -10.26
C PHE A 34 -4.66 6.09 -11.46
N LEU A 35 -5.34 4.96 -11.23
CA LEU A 35 -5.97 4.18 -12.29
C LEU A 35 -7.11 4.94 -12.99
N GLN A 36 -7.94 5.69 -12.25
CA GLN A 36 -9.03 6.48 -12.85
C GLN A 36 -8.48 7.62 -13.73
N ARG A 37 -7.44 8.33 -13.29
CA ARG A 37 -6.79 9.37 -14.11
C ARG A 37 -6.19 8.79 -15.39
N ARG A 38 -5.62 7.59 -15.27
CA ARG A 38 -5.03 6.88 -16.40
C ARG A 38 -6.08 6.37 -17.38
N LYS A 39 -7.20 5.85 -16.88
CA LYS A 39 -8.33 5.41 -17.70
C LYS A 39 -8.72 6.50 -18.70
N VAL A 40 -8.92 7.73 -18.23
CA VAL A 40 -9.27 8.88 -19.10
C VAL A 40 -8.22 9.13 -20.19
N ARG A 41 -6.93 9.03 -19.86
CA ARG A 41 -5.84 9.21 -20.84
C ARG A 41 -5.78 8.07 -21.85
N LEU A 42 -5.96 6.82 -21.41
CA LEU A 42 -5.96 5.65 -22.28
C LEU A 42 -7.16 5.64 -23.22
N GLU A 43 -8.35 6.03 -22.75
CA GLU A 43 -9.55 6.20 -23.57
C GLU A 43 -9.30 7.24 -24.67
N LEU A 44 -8.72 8.40 -24.33
CA LEU A 44 -8.36 9.42 -25.32
C LEU A 44 -7.36 8.89 -26.36
N LEU A 45 -6.31 8.18 -25.93
CA LEU A 45 -5.33 7.59 -26.85
C LEU A 45 -5.97 6.57 -27.80
N ALA A 46 -6.91 5.77 -27.30
CA ALA A 46 -7.65 4.80 -28.10
C ALA A 46 -8.52 5.53 -29.15
N GLU A 47 -9.29 6.54 -28.74
CA GLU A 47 -10.11 7.32 -29.67
C GLU A 47 -9.29 7.99 -30.76
N MET A 48 -8.15 8.58 -30.41
CA MET A 48 -7.26 9.23 -31.40
C MET A 48 -6.71 8.23 -32.41
N LEU A 49 -6.42 7.00 -32.00
CA LEU A 49 -5.97 5.95 -32.91
C LEU A 49 -7.10 5.50 -33.83
N GLU A 50 -8.30 5.28 -33.28
CA GLU A 50 -9.49 4.87 -34.04
C GLU A 50 -9.90 5.91 -35.09
N LYS A 51 -9.80 7.20 -34.74
CA LYS A 51 -10.06 8.33 -35.64
C LYS A 51 -8.92 8.57 -36.64
N GLY A 52 -7.79 7.87 -36.52
CA GLY A 52 -6.62 8.06 -37.36
C GLY A 52 -5.83 9.35 -37.10
N GLU A 53 -6.10 10.04 -35.98
CA GLU A 53 -5.40 11.27 -35.56
C GLU A 53 -3.95 10.99 -35.15
N ILE A 54 -3.65 9.75 -34.75
CA ILE A 54 -2.30 9.25 -34.49
C ILE A 54 -2.04 7.93 -35.20
N THR A 55 -0.76 7.70 -35.53
CA THR A 55 -0.33 6.43 -36.12
C THR A 55 -0.19 5.34 -35.06
N PRO A 56 -0.26 4.04 -35.43
CA PRO A 56 0.01 2.93 -34.51
C PRO A 56 1.37 3.03 -33.82
N ALA A 57 2.41 3.51 -34.52
CA ALA A 57 3.73 3.70 -33.96
C ALA A 57 3.73 4.79 -32.86
N ARG A 58 3.02 5.91 -33.10
CA ARG A 58 2.87 6.97 -32.12
C ARG A 58 2.04 6.53 -30.93
N PHE A 59 0.96 5.77 -31.15
CA PHE A 59 0.17 5.17 -30.08
C PHE A 59 1.02 4.27 -29.17
N LYS A 60 1.83 3.37 -29.76
CA LYS A 60 2.74 2.50 -29.00
C LYS A 60 3.74 3.32 -28.18
N SER A 61 4.34 4.36 -28.76
CA SER A 61 5.24 5.26 -28.03
C SER A 61 4.54 5.90 -26.82
N ARG A 62 3.29 6.36 -26.99
CA ARG A 62 2.51 6.97 -25.90
C ARG A 62 2.15 5.98 -24.79
N LEU A 63 1.92 4.72 -25.13
CA LEU A 63 1.70 3.68 -24.13
C LEU A 63 2.96 3.42 -23.28
N GLU A 64 4.15 3.49 -23.86
CA GLU A 64 5.39 3.39 -23.08
C GLU A 64 5.56 4.58 -22.12
N ASP A 65 5.21 5.80 -22.54
CA ASP A 65 5.18 6.97 -21.64
C ASP A 65 4.21 6.76 -20.48
N GLU A 66 3.00 6.25 -20.76
CA GLU A 66 2.01 5.95 -19.72
C GLU A 66 2.52 4.87 -18.75
N LYS A 67 3.24 3.86 -19.23
CA LYS A 67 3.86 2.84 -18.39
C LYS A 67 4.86 3.44 -17.41
N LEU A 68 5.76 4.31 -17.88
CA LEU A 68 6.72 5.01 -17.02
C LEU A 68 6.02 5.89 -15.97
N LEU A 69 4.93 6.55 -16.36
CA LEU A 69 4.13 7.33 -15.43
C LEU A 69 3.46 6.45 -14.37
N LEU A 70 3.00 5.24 -14.74
CA LEU A 70 2.44 4.28 -13.79
C LEU A 70 3.48 3.79 -12.80
N GLU A 71 4.70 3.52 -13.28
CA GLU A 71 5.80 3.13 -12.41
C GLU A 71 6.10 4.21 -11.36
N ALA A 72 6.13 5.48 -11.77
CA ALA A 72 6.28 6.61 -10.85
C ALA A 72 5.13 6.70 -9.82
N GLU A 73 3.89 6.49 -10.24
CA GLU A 73 2.72 6.48 -9.36
C GLU A 73 2.75 5.29 -8.38
N LEU A 74 3.20 4.10 -8.81
CA LEU A 74 3.35 2.93 -7.94
C LEU A 74 4.49 3.10 -6.92
N ASN A 75 5.49 3.94 -7.19
CA ASN A 75 6.47 4.31 -6.17
C ASN A 75 5.82 5.09 -5.01
N ALA A 76 4.79 5.91 -5.27
CA ALA A 76 4.03 6.55 -4.19
C ALA A 76 3.27 5.50 -3.34
N MET A 77 2.72 4.47 -3.98
CA MET A 77 2.11 3.33 -3.28
C MET A 77 3.13 2.61 -2.38
N ALA A 78 4.37 2.42 -2.84
CA ALA A 78 5.43 1.80 -2.05
C ALA A 78 5.75 2.61 -0.78
N VAL A 79 5.77 3.95 -0.89
CA VAL A 79 5.98 4.84 0.27
C VAL A 79 4.84 4.73 1.27
N ILE A 80 3.58 4.73 0.82
CA ILE A 80 2.41 4.58 1.69
C ILE A 80 2.45 3.22 2.40
N SER A 81 2.67 2.14 1.64
CA SER A 81 2.78 0.79 2.19
C SER A 81 3.90 0.66 3.22
N LYS A 82 5.04 1.34 2.99
CA LYS A 82 6.13 1.39 3.98
C LYS A 82 5.70 2.08 5.27
N ALA A 83 4.99 3.20 5.19
CA ALA A 83 4.49 3.89 6.37
C ALA A 83 3.52 3.01 7.17
N ILE A 84 2.64 2.27 6.50
CA ILE A 84 1.73 1.30 7.14
C ILE A 84 2.52 0.18 7.82
N ALA A 85 3.53 -0.38 7.15
CA ALA A 85 4.40 -1.41 7.73
C ALA A 85 5.12 -0.90 8.99
N GLN A 86 5.57 0.35 9.00
CA GLN A 86 6.18 0.98 10.18
C GLN A 86 5.18 1.13 11.33
N LYS A 87 3.95 1.59 11.05
CA LYS A 87 2.89 1.66 12.07
C LYS A 87 2.61 0.27 12.67
N ALA A 88 2.51 -0.75 11.82
CA ALA A 88 2.26 -2.12 12.26
C ALA A 88 3.41 -2.68 13.12
N ALA A 89 4.66 -2.43 12.73
CA ALA A 89 5.83 -2.84 13.49
C ALA A 89 5.85 -2.18 14.88
N ASN A 90 5.61 -0.87 14.95
CA ASN A 90 5.56 -0.15 16.23
C ASN A 90 4.45 -0.70 17.13
N ALA A 91 3.23 -0.88 16.59
CA ALA A 91 2.11 -1.43 17.34
C ALA A 91 2.38 -2.85 17.87
N ALA A 92 3.11 -3.67 17.13
CA ALA A 92 3.55 -4.98 17.60
C ALA A 92 4.57 -4.88 18.75
N ILE A 93 5.54 -3.98 18.66
CA ILE A 93 6.51 -3.75 19.74
C ILE A 93 5.80 -3.24 21.00
N ASP A 94 4.79 -2.38 20.87
CA ASP A 94 3.99 -1.90 21.99
C ASP A 94 3.27 -3.05 22.72
N VAL A 95 2.80 -4.08 22.01
CA VAL A 95 2.22 -5.29 22.61
C VAL A 95 3.25 -6.01 23.47
N PHE A 96 4.45 -6.21 22.92
CA PHE A 96 5.53 -6.86 23.65
C PHE A 96 5.93 -6.07 24.90
N GLU A 97 6.12 -4.76 24.77
CA GLU A 97 6.46 -3.87 25.89
C GLU A 97 5.40 -3.94 27.00
N LYS A 98 4.12 -3.83 26.65
CA LYS A 98 3.01 -3.93 27.60
C LYS A 98 3.01 -5.27 28.34
N ALA A 99 3.25 -6.38 27.64
CA ALA A 99 3.29 -7.71 28.25
C ALA A 99 4.42 -7.83 29.29
N ILE A 100 5.60 -7.28 28.99
CA ILE A 100 6.76 -7.28 29.90
C ILE A 100 6.48 -6.40 31.12
N LEU A 101 5.99 -5.17 30.91
CA LEU A 101 5.66 -4.25 32.00
C LEU A 101 4.57 -4.81 32.93
N ALA A 102 3.53 -5.43 32.37
CA ALA A 102 2.49 -6.11 33.15
C ALA A 102 3.10 -7.19 34.05
N ALA A 103 4.01 -8.01 33.52
CA ALA A 103 4.65 -9.07 34.30
C ALA A 103 5.52 -8.56 35.46
N ILE A 104 6.15 -7.39 35.31
CA ILE A 104 6.99 -6.77 36.35
C ILE A 104 6.13 -6.00 37.37
N SER A 105 5.06 -5.32 36.94
CA SER A 105 4.15 -4.58 37.82
C SER A 105 3.28 -5.45 38.73
N THR A 106 3.25 -6.76 38.46
CA THR A 106 2.51 -7.75 39.27
C THR A 106 3.44 -8.47 40.27
N ILE A 107 4.62 -7.92 40.55
CA ILE A 107 5.57 -8.34 41.60
C ILE A 107 5.53 -7.29 42.72
#